data_AF-A0A523J4Y5-F1
#
_entry.id   AF-A0A523J4Y5-F1
#
_cell.length_a   1.000
_cell.length_b   1.000
_cell.length_c   1.000
_cell.angle_alpha   90.00
_cell.angle_beta   90.00
_cell.angle_gamma   90.00
#
_symmetry.space_group_name_H-M   'P 1'
#
loop_
_entity.id
_entity.type
_entity.pdbx_description
1 polymer ?
#
loop_
_entity_poly.entity_id
_entity_poly.type
_entity_poly.pdbx_seq_one_letter_code
_entity_poly.pdbx_strand_id
1 'polypeptide(L)'
;MNNKDELAVSSLEKKLLNDKNATNILNCCKVLGSNELKLAFLFEYIFKIDTANISKLLSVDKSAMPIVLGKTKEILSVEISFLDIENLENLDNEIGVLTELFYDLFNKINYSCDIEQGVKKLFILKAVRLFELFAEIRFVNKHVIHAFLAYLYFNLSRQDTIFSKEGEIISLREQDRSKWDVELINKGLFHLGKSADGKNVTIYHLESAISAVHCLAKSYKQTDWNKILSLYNNYLSINESPYVELQRAGVVSKVRGAREGIESIKSIRNINQLIDNHLLYSTLGNLNLQIHNYNQALKNYEKAYEYSDIDIDKEFYGEKVKICRQRLKMISRYQFHNSF
;
A
#
# COMPACT_ATOMS: atom_id res chain seq x y z
N MET A 1 35.59 4.42 17.22
CA MET A 1 35.09 3.07 16.87
C MET A 1 36.18 2.08 17.24
N ASN A 2 35.86 1.08 18.06
CA ASN A 2 36.86 0.13 18.55
C ASN A 2 37.02 -1.02 17.54
N ASN A 3 38.23 -1.55 17.38
CA ASN A 3 38.60 -2.55 16.36
C ASN A 3 37.78 -3.86 16.46
N LYS A 4 37.22 -4.17 17.65
CA LYS A 4 36.30 -5.30 17.87
C LYS A 4 34.90 -5.07 17.25
N ASP A 5 34.44 -3.83 17.18
CA ASP A 5 33.10 -3.46 16.68
C ASP A 5 33.02 -3.46 15.15
N GLU A 6 34.16 -3.35 14.46
CA GLU A 6 34.28 -3.53 13.00
C GLU A 6 34.37 -5.01 12.61
N LEU A 7 35.06 -5.82 13.42
CA LEU A 7 35.18 -7.27 13.21
C LEU A 7 33.84 -8.00 13.36
N ALA A 8 33.00 -7.59 14.33
CA ALA A 8 31.66 -8.16 14.51
C ALA A 8 30.71 -7.82 13.35
N VAL A 9 30.77 -6.59 12.82
CA VAL A 9 29.96 -6.14 11.67
C VAL A 9 30.42 -6.82 10.37
N SER A 10 31.73 -6.92 10.15
CA SER A 10 32.28 -7.64 8.99
C SER A 10 31.90 -9.13 9.00
N SER A 11 31.83 -9.75 10.19
CA SER A 11 31.37 -11.13 10.38
C SER A 11 29.87 -11.29 10.07
N LEU A 12 29.04 -10.34 10.52
CA LEU A 12 27.61 -10.25 10.25
C LEU A 12 27.31 -10.11 8.76
N GLU A 13 27.93 -9.15 8.08
CA GLU A 13 27.76 -8.92 6.65
C GLU A 13 28.13 -10.16 5.86
N LYS A 14 29.27 -10.79 6.18
CA LYS A 14 29.70 -12.06 5.56
C LYS A 14 28.73 -13.22 5.83
N LYS A 15 28.10 -13.26 7.01
CA LYS A 15 27.09 -14.26 7.41
C LYS A 15 25.67 -13.95 6.94
N LEU A 16 25.40 -12.78 6.36
CA LEU A 16 24.06 -12.34 5.92
C LEU A 16 23.92 -12.29 4.38
N LEU A 17 25.02 -12.27 3.63
CA LEU A 17 25.05 -12.01 2.17
C LEU A 17 24.95 -13.26 1.24
N ASN A 18 24.33 -14.35 1.66
CA ASN A 18 24.13 -15.56 0.85
C ASN A 18 22.69 -16.08 1.00
N ASP A 19 22.13 -16.73 -0.02
CA ASP A 19 20.70 -17.11 -0.07
C ASP A 19 20.25 -18.00 1.11
N LYS A 20 21.16 -18.70 1.79
CA LYS A 20 20.89 -19.47 3.02
C LYS A 20 20.64 -18.60 4.28
N ASN A 21 20.74 -17.28 4.19
CA ASN A 21 20.77 -16.36 5.34
C ASN A 21 19.46 -15.60 5.59
N ALA A 22 18.39 -15.86 4.84
CA ALA A 22 17.09 -15.19 5.08
C ALA A 22 16.51 -15.54 6.47
N THR A 23 16.82 -16.73 6.98
CA THR A 23 16.56 -17.10 8.37
C THR A 23 17.27 -16.20 9.36
N ASN A 24 18.53 -15.87 9.09
CA ASN A 24 19.34 -15.03 9.95
C ASN A 24 18.74 -13.62 10.01
N ILE A 25 18.19 -13.13 8.89
CA ILE A 25 17.45 -11.87 8.83
C ILE A 25 16.25 -11.92 9.79
N LEU A 26 15.42 -12.96 9.73
CA LEU A 26 14.26 -13.14 10.62
C LEU A 26 14.68 -13.23 12.10
N ASN A 27 15.76 -13.96 12.40
CA ASN A 27 16.30 -14.07 13.76
C ASN A 27 16.88 -12.74 14.27
N CYS A 28 17.58 -11.98 13.43
CA CYS A 28 18.01 -10.62 13.79
C CYS A 28 16.79 -9.74 14.09
N CYS A 29 15.75 -9.82 13.26
CA CYS A 29 14.51 -9.09 13.50
C CYS A 29 13.79 -9.52 14.79
N LYS A 30 13.86 -10.80 15.17
CA LYS A 30 13.30 -11.31 16.44
C LYS A 30 13.92 -10.63 17.67
N VAL A 31 15.22 -10.41 17.63
CA VAL A 31 15.97 -9.77 18.74
C VAL A 31 15.74 -8.26 18.78
N LEU A 32 15.52 -7.64 17.62
CA LEU A 32 15.28 -6.20 17.53
C LEU A 32 13.88 -5.84 18.05
N GLY A 33 13.81 -5.37 19.30
CA GLY A 33 12.56 -5.16 20.03
C GLY A 33 11.57 -4.20 19.36
N SER A 34 12.03 -3.18 18.64
CA SER A 34 11.16 -2.18 17.98
C SER A 34 11.14 -2.33 16.46
N ASN A 35 10.06 -1.87 15.83
CA ASN A 35 9.91 -1.94 14.37
C ASN A 35 10.85 -0.98 13.64
N GLU A 36 11.13 0.17 14.24
CA GLU A 36 12.11 1.13 13.75
C GLU A 36 13.50 0.50 13.68
N LEU A 37 13.90 -0.27 14.70
CA LEU A 37 15.18 -0.97 14.73
C LEU A 37 15.24 -2.09 13.67
N LYS A 38 14.15 -2.86 13.50
CA LYS A 38 14.05 -3.90 12.45
C LYS A 38 14.24 -3.30 11.06
N LEU A 39 13.55 -2.20 10.74
CA LEU A 39 13.64 -1.54 9.45
C LEU A 39 15.01 -0.88 9.25
N ALA A 40 15.57 -0.23 10.27
CA ALA A 40 16.91 0.33 10.22
C ALA A 40 17.96 -0.74 9.93
N PHE A 41 17.84 -1.91 10.58
CA PHE A 41 18.69 -3.07 10.29
C PHE A 41 18.59 -3.52 8.84
N LEU A 42 17.36 -3.75 8.36
CA LEU A 42 17.13 -4.22 6.99
C LEU A 42 17.67 -3.24 5.96
N PHE A 43 17.47 -1.95 6.16
CA PHE A 43 17.90 -0.94 5.21
C PHE A 43 19.40 -0.74 5.16
N GLU A 44 20.04 -0.59 6.32
CA GLU A 44 21.48 -0.34 6.40
C GLU A 44 22.26 -1.60 6.00
N TYR A 45 21.96 -2.75 6.60
CA TYR A 45 22.82 -3.93 6.50
C TYR A 45 22.42 -4.89 5.38
N ILE A 46 21.12 -5.01 5.08
CA ILE A 46 20.64 -5.95 4.04
C ILE A 46 20.49 -5.23 2.70
N PHE A 47 19.84 -4.07 2.67
CA PHE A 47 19.56 -3.36 1.42
C PHE A 47 20.66 -2.39 1.01
N LYS A 48 21.54 -2.01 1.94
CA LYS A 48 22.63 -1.04 1.75
C LYS A 48 22.12 0.29 1.22
N ILE A 49 21.01 0.77 1.80
CA ILE A 49 20.44 2.08 1.53
C ILE A 49 21.20 3.09 2.39
N ASP A 50 21.59 4.23 1.83
CA ASP A 50 22.28 5.26 2.60
C ASP A 50 21.39 5.88 3.69
N THR A 51 22.01 6.33 4.77
CA THR A 51 21.33 6.88 5.95
C THR A 51 20.38 8.05 5.62
N ALA A 52 20.70 8.88 4.62
CA ALA A 52 19.85 10.02 4.26
C ALA A 52 18.52 9.55 3.66
N ASN A 53 18.57 8.51 2.81
CA ASN A 53 17.38 7.86 2.28
C ASN A 53 16.62 7.06 3.32
N ILE A 54 17.30 6.39 4.27
CA ILE A 54 16.63 5.69 5.38
C ILE A 54 15.75 6.63 6.20
N SER A 55 16.29 7.77 6.63
CA SER A 55 15.56 8.78 7.41
C SER A 55 14.28 9.22 6.69
N LYS A 56 14.36 9.44 5.37
CA LYS A 56 13.21 9.83 4.54
C LYS A 56 12.17 8.72 4.44
N LEU A 57 12.58 7.47 4.22
CA LEU A 57 11.68 6.32 4.13
C LEU A 57 10.94 6.07 5.44
N LEU A 58 11.66 6.14 6.57
CA LEU A 58 11.11 5.91 7.90
C LEU A 58 10.35 7.12 8.47
N SER A 59 10.40 8.29 7.81
CA SER A 59 9.90 9.56 8.36
C SER A 59 10.47 9.87 9.75
N VAL A 60 11.72 9.47 9.98
CA VAL A 60 12.47 9.76 11.21
C VAL A 60 13.36 10.96 10.95
N ASP A 61 13.50 11.86 11.92
CA ASP A 61 14.42 13.00 11.80
C ASP A 61 15.84 12.52 11.47
N LYS A 62 16.49 13.19 10.52
CA LYS A 62 17.87 12.91 10.11
C LYS A 62 18.82 12.94 11.30
N SER A 63 18.55 13.81 12.29
CA SER A 63 19.35 13.92 13.50
C SER A 63 19.26 12.68 14.41
N ALA A 64 18.12 11.98 14.39
CA ALA A 64 17.87 10.80 15.22
C ALA A 64 18.37 9.50 14.56
N MET A 65 18.54 9.47 13.24
CA MET A 65 18.90 8.25 12.50
C MET A 65 20.23 7.62 12.96
N PRO A 66 21.32 8.38 13.22
CA PRO A 66 22.56 7.79 13.75
C PRO A 66 22.38 7.09 15.10
N ILE A 67 21.47 7.59 15.95
CA ILE A 67 21.16 6.99 17.25
C ILE A 67 20.44 5.66 17.05
N VAL A 68 19.46 5.62 16.15
CA VAL A 68 18.71 4.39 15.82
C VAL A 68 19.65 3.32 15.25
N LEU A 69 20.53 3.68 14.32
CA LEU A 69 21.53 2.77 13.75
C LEU A 69 22.53 2.29 14.82
N GLY A 70 22.98 3.20 15.70
CA GLY A 70 23.87 2.86 16.81
C GLY A 70 23.26 1.83 17.76
N LYS A 71 22.01 2.02 18.19
CA LYS A 71 21.27 1.08 19.04
C LYS A 71 21.04 -0.26 18.35
N THR A 72 20.70 -0.24 17.07
CA THR A 72 20.51 -1.45 16.26
C THR A 72 21.80 -2.28 16.26
N LYS A 73 22.94 -1.63 16.01
CA LYS A 73 24.26 -2.25 16.01
C LYS A 73 24.63 -2.82 17.40
N GLU A 74 24.39 -2.05 18.45
CA GLU A 74 24.69 -2.46 19.84
C GLU A 74 23.95 -3.75 20.20
N ILE A 75 22.63 -3.79 20.01
CA ILE A 75 21.78 -4.96 20.30
C ILE A 75 22.29 -6.18 19.52
N LEU A 76 22.49 -6.02 18.21
CA LEU A 76 22.97 -7.11 17.35
C LEU A 76 24.34 -7.62 17.82
N SER A 77 25.28 -6.73 18.17
CA SER A 77 26.63 -7.13 18.60
C SER A 77 26.65 -7.98 19.88
N VAL A 78 25.68 -7.78 20.78
CA VAL A 78 25.54 -8.54 22.02
C VAL A 78 24.86 -9.89 21.77
N GLU A 79 23.75 -9.86 21.06
CA GLU A 79 22.81 -10.98 20.97
C GLU A 79 23.17 -12.00 19.87
N ILE A 80 23.96 -11.61 18.86
CA ILE A 80 24.34 -12.51 17.76
C ILE A 80 25.22 -13.68 18.21
N SER A 81 25.95 -13.52 19.32
CA SER A 81 26.77 -14.60 19.87
C SER A 81 25.92 -15.72 20.49
N PHE A 82 24.65 -15.43 20.80
CA PHE A 82 23.71 -16.34 21.48
C PHE A 82 22.54 -16.78 20.60
N LEU A 83 22.38 -16.18 19.43
CA LEU A 83 21.42 -16.62 18.44
C LEU A 83 21.84 -17.97 17.87
N ASP A 84 21.17 -19.03 18.32
CA ASP A 84 21.23 -20.34 17.69
C ASP A 84 20.45 -20.28 16.37
N ILE A 85 21.12 -19.72 15.36
CA ILE A 85 20.59 -19.49 14.02
C ILE A 85 20.17 -20.82 13.34
N GLU A 86 20.71 -21.95 13.81
CA GLU A 86 20.46 -23.29 13.29
C GLU A 86 19.23 -23.95 13.94
N ASN A 87 18.76 -23.46 15.09
CA ASN A 87 17.63 -24.03 15.81
C ASN A 87 16.33 -23.29 15.49
N LEU A 88 15.74 -23.72 14.38
CA LEU A 88 14.60 -23.11 13.69
C LEU A 88 13.28 -23.42 14.38
N GLU A 89 12.99 -22.78 15.51
CA GLU A 89 11.63 -22.80 16.06
C GLU A 89 10.77 -21.67 15.47
N ASN A 90 9.52 -22.03 15.16
CA ASN A 90 8.44 -21.24 14.57
C ASN A 90 8.68 -19.72 14.38
N LEU A 91 8.96 -19.30 13.14
CA LEU A 91 9.17 -17.90 12.73
C LEU A 91 7.90 -17.21 12.20
N ASP A 92 6.72 -17.79 12.43
CA ASP A 92 5.46 -17.27 11.86
C ASP A 92 5.16 -15.84 12.33
N ASN A 93 5.50 -15.52 13.59
CA ASN A 93 5.34 -14.18 14.15
C ASN A 93 6.25 -13.16 13.44
N GLU A 94 7.52 -13.50 13.27
CA GLU A 94 8.52 -12.61 12.64
C GLU A 94 8.19 -12.38 11.16
N ILE A 95 7.72 -13.43 10.47
CA ILE A 95 7.21 -13.31 9.10
C ILE A 95 6.00 -12.37 9.07
N GLY A 96 5.06 -12.51 10.02
CA GLY A 96 3.90 -11.63 10.14
C GLY A 96 4.30 -10.16 10.30
N VAL A 97 5.16 -9.87 11.29
CA VAL A 97 5.65 -8.53 11.58
C VAL A 97 6.39 -7.93 10.38
N LEU A 98 7.30 -8.67 9.74
CA LEU A 98 7.99 -8.15 8.56
C LEU A 98 7.03 -7.90 7.38
N THR A 99 6.08 -8.80 7.16
CA THR A 99 5.10 -8.61 6.08
C THR A 99 4.28 -7.35 6.30
N GLU A 100 3.83 -7.10 7.53
CA GLU A 100 3.09 -5.88 7.91
C GLU A 100 3.94 -4.62 7.73
N LEU A 101 5.17 -4.62 8.24
CA LEU A 101 6.06 -3.47 8.10
C LEU A 101 6.36 -3.12 6.64
N PHE A 102 6.63 -4.14 5.80
CA PHE A 102 6.87 -3.91 4.39
C PHE A 102 5.61 -3.53 3.62
N TYR A 103 4.44 -4.03 4.03
CA TYR A 103 3.17 -3.63 3.45
C TYR A 103 2.87 -2.14 3.69
N ASP A 104 2.98 -1.69 4.94
CA ASP A 104 2.75 -0.29 5.31
C ASP A 104 3.73 0.63 4.59
N LEU A 105 5.00 0.24 4.60
CA LEU A 105 6.05 0.99 3.96
C LEU A 105 5.90 1.03 2.43
N PHE A 106 5.53 -0.10 1.80
CA PHE A 106 5.25 -0.15 0.37
C PHE A 106 4.11 0.80 0.01
N ASN A 107 3.00 0.77 0.75
CA ASN A 107 1.87 1.65 0.51
C ASN A 107 2.24 3.12 0.66
N LYS A 108 2.97 3.47 1.72
CA LYS A 108 3.49 4.82 1.93
C LYS A 108 4.38 5.28 0.78
N ILE A 109 5.32 4.43 0.33
CA ILE A 109 6.31 4.80 -0.69
C ILE A 109 5.69 4.87 -2.08
N ASN A 110 4.84 3.90 -2.43
CA ASN A 110 4.30 3.74 -3.78
C ASN A 110 3.41 4.92 -4.19
N TYR A 111 2.72 5.54 -3.23
CA TYR A 111 1.83 6.67 -3.47
C TYR A 111 2.38 8.03 -3.00
N SER A 112 3.60 8.07 -2.46
CA SER A 112 4.23 9.33 -2.03
C SER A 112 4.83 10.09 -3.22
N CYS A 113 4.57 11.39 -3.36
CA CYS A 113 5.23 12.24 -4.35
C CYS A 113 6.60 12.76 -3.87
N ASP A 114 6.81 12.83 -2.55
CA ASP A 114 8.00 13.44 -1.96
C ASP A 114 9.23 12.55 -1.99
N ILE A 115 9.07 11.24 -2.19
CA ILE A 115 10.19 10.28 -2.24
C ILE A 115 10.74 10.22 -3.67
N GLU A 116 12.06 10.34 -3.79
CA GLU A 116 12.75 10.30 -5.08
C GLU A 116 12.54 8.95 -5.78
N GLN A 117 12.27 8.98 -7.09
CA GLN A 117 11.92 7.79 -7.86
C GLN A 117 13.01 6.70 -7.81
N GLY A 118 14.30 7.07 -7.80
CA GLY A 118 15.41 6.13 -7.67
C GLY A 118 15.37 5.34 -6.36
N VAL A 119 15.08 6.04 -5.26
CA VAL A 119 14.96 5.45 -3.92
C VAL A 119 13.75 4.52 -3.84
N LYS A 120 12.59 4.93 -4.40
CA LYS A 120 11.40 4.07 -4.48
C LYS A 120 11.71 2.78 -5.20
N LYS A 121 12.30 2.86 -6.39
CA LYS A 121 12.63 1.69 -7.23
C LYS A 121 13.61 0.77 -6.51
N LEU A 122 14.65 1.33 -5.88
CA LEU A 122 15.62 0.54 -5.13
C LEU A 122 14.95 -0.20 -3.97
N PHE A 123 14.16 0.48 -3.14
CA PHE A 123 13.43 -0.14 -2.03
C PHE A 123 12.54 -1.28 -2.52
N ILE A 124 11.70 -1.03 -3.53
CA ILE A 124 10.73 -2.02 -4.00
C ILE A 124 11.44 -3.26 -4.55
N LEU A 125 12.51 -3.08 -5.35
CA LEU A 125 13.29 -4.21 -5.87
C LEU A 125 13.90 -5.05 -4.74
N LYS A 126 14.45 -4.40 -3.71
CA LYS A 126 15.05 -5.07 -2.56
C LYS A 126 14.00 -5.80 -1.71
N ALA A 127 12.84 -5.19 -1.51
CA ALA A 127 11.71 -5.80 -0.82
C ALA A 127 11.22 -7.06 -1.56
N VAL A 128 10.92 -6.96 -2.86
CA VAL A 128 10.49 -8.12 -3.67
C VAL A 128 11.52 -9.23 -3.57
N ARG A 129 12.81 -8.93 -3.75
CA ARG A 129 13.87 -9.94 -3.70
C ARG A 129 13.96 -10.64 -2.34
N LEU A 130 13.76 -9.92 -1.24
CA LEU A 130 13.74 -10.50 0.10
C LEU A 130 12.57 -11.48 0.28
N PHE A 131 11.37 -11.09 -0.17
CA PHE A 131 10.20 -11.97 -0.06
C PHE A 131 10.26 -13.16 -1.03
N GLU A 132 10.84 -13.00 -2.24
CA GLU A 132 11.15 -14.11 -3.14
C GLU A 132 12.06 -15.14 -2.44
N LEU A 133 13.12 -14.65 -1.77
CA LEU A 133 14.02 -15.52 -1.02
C LEU A 133 13.30 -16.26 0.12
N PHE A 134 12.41 -15.57 0.84
CA PHE A 134 11.55 -16.19 1.85
C PHE A 134 10.64 -17.29 1.27
N ALA A 135 10.15 -17.12 0.04
CA ALA A 135 9.34 -18.13 -0.65
C ALA A 135 10.16 -19.36 -1.12
N GLU A 136 11.47 -19.25 -1.27
CA GLU A 136 12.34 -20.37 -1.68
C GLU A 136 12.77 -21.26 -0.50
N ILE A 137 12.73 -20.74 0.73
CA ILE A 137 13.21 -21.46 1.91
C ILE A 137 12.08 -22.26 2.56
N ARG A 138 12.19 -23.60 2.59
CA ARG A 138 11.12 -24.52 3.03
C ARG A 138 10.39 -24.13 4.32
N PHE A 139 11.10 -23.71 5.36
CA PHE A 139 10.52 -23.43 6.67
C PHE A 139 10.02 -21.98 6.82
N VAL A 140 10.42 -21.09 5.90
CA VAL A 140 9.93 -19.70 5.79
C VAL A 140 8.85 -19.58 4.72
N ASN A 141 8.78 -20.52 3.77
CA ASN A 141 7.77 -20.53 2.72
C ASN A 141 6.37 -20.74 3.34
N LYS A 142 5.67 -19.63 3.53
CA LYS A 142 4.31 -19.57 4.07
C LYS A 142 3.39 -18.93 3.03
N HIS A 143 2.12 -19.32 3.07
CA HIS A 143 1.09 -18.78 2.17
C HIS A 143 0.97 -17.24 2.26
N VAL A 144 1.19 -16.65 3.44
CA VAL A 144 1.17 -15.20 3.63
C VAL A 144 2.25 -14.46 2.83
N ILE A 145 3.44 -15.04 2.68
CA ILE A 145 4.53 -14.48 1.86
C ILE A 145 4.13 -14.52 0.38
N HIS A 146 3.54 -15.63 -0.07
CA HIS A 146 3.02 -15.73 -1.42
C HIS A 146 1.88 -14.72 -1.67
N ALA A 147 0.97 -14.50 -0.72
CA ALA A 147 -0.07 -13.49 -0.85
C ALA A 147 0.51 -12.06 -0.96
N PHE A 148 1.54 -11.76 -0.16
CA PHE A 148 2.19 -10.46 -0.19
C PHE A 148 3.04 -10.26 -1.46
N LEU A 149 3.76 -11.27 -1.94
CA LEU A 149 4.43 -11.23 -3.25
C LEU A 149 3.44 -10.97 -4.38
N ALA A 150 2.29 -11.66 -4.36
CA ALA A 150 1.23 -11.40 -5.34
C ALA A 150 0.77 -9.94 -5.29
N TYR A 151 0.52 -9.41 -4.09
CA TYR A 151 0.19 -8.00 -3.88
C TYR A 151 1.25 -7.05 -4.47
N LEU A 152 2.53 -7.29 -4.18
CA LEU A 152 3.64 -6.49 -4.71
C LEU A 152 3.68 -6.53 -6.23
N TYR A 153 3.65 -7.71 -6.85
CA TYR A 153 3.73 -7.84 -8.30
C TYR A 153 2.54 -7.19 -9.02
N PHE A 154 1.31 -7.32 -8.49
CA PHE A 154 0.17 -6.66 -9.12
C PHE A 154 0.28 -5.13 -9.04
N ASN A 155 0.72 -4.57 -7.91
CA ASN A 155 0.93 -3.13 -7.81
C ASN A 155 2.08 -2.65 -8.71
N LEU A 156 3.16 -3.42 -8.78
CA LEU A 156 4.30 -3.15 -9.65
C LEU A 156 3.95 -3.21 -11.13
N SER A 157 3.08 -4.13 -11.52
CA SER A 157 2.69 -4.30 -12.93
C SER A 157 2.08 -3.05 -13.57
N ARG A 158 1.57 -2.13 -12.75
CA ARG A 158 0.93 -0.89 -13.20
C ARG A 158 1.71 0.37 -12.83
N GLN A 159 2.91 0.24 -12.26
CA GLN A 159 3.65 1.35 -11.64
C GLN A 159 3.86 2.53 -12.61
N ASP A 160 4.18 2.24 -13.87
CA ASP A 160 4.42 3.25 -14.92
C ASP A 160 3.14 3.96 -15.41
N THR A 161 1.98 3.62 -14.82
CA THR A 161 0.69 4.23 -15.14
C THR A 161 0.05 4.91 -13.92
N ILE A 162 0.66 4.85 -12.74
CA ILE A 162 0.12 5.46 -11.52
C ILE A 162 0.21 6.97 -11.58
N PHE A 163 1.25 7.52 -12.22
CA PHE A 163 1.49 8.95 -12.31
C PHE A 163 1.45 9.45 -13.76
N SER A 164 0.94 10.67 -13.97
CA SER A 164 1.08 11.40 -15.22
C SER A 164 2.52 11.89 -15.41
N LYS A 165 2.83 12.48 -16.56
CA LYS A 165 4.16 13.08 -16.81
C LYS A 165 4.41 14.27 -15.89
N GLU A 166 3.33 14.90 -15.45
CA GLU A 166 3.26 16.04 -14.55
C GLU A 166 3.30 15.61 -13.07
N GLY A 167 3.31 14.30 -12.79
CA GLY A 167 3.38 13.74 -11.43
C GLY A 167 2.02 13.56 -10.76
N GLU A 168 0.90 13.67 -11.50
CA GLU A 168 -0.46 13.53 -10.98
C GLU A 168 -0.87 12.06 -10.85
N ILE A 169 -1.54 11.70 -9.76
CA ILE A 169 -2.08 10.35 -9.61
C ILE A 169 -3.20 10.13 -10.62
N ILE A 170 -3.00 9.18 -11.53
CA ILE A 170 -3.98 8.76 -12.52
C ILE A 170 -4.92 7.74 -11.87
N SER A 171 -6.22 8.02 -11.93
CA SER A 171 -7.24 7.12 -11.42
C SER A 171 -7.16 5.77 -12.13
N LEU A 172 -7.39 4.65 -11.43
CA LEU A 172 -7.35 3.30 -12.01
C LEU A 172 -8.23 3.13 -13.28
N ARG A 173 -9.27 3.96 -13.41
CA ARG A 173 -10.14 4.01 -14.59
C ARG A 173 -9.44 4.56 -15.84
N GLU A 174 -8.55 5.52 -15.64
CA GLU A 174 -7.86 6.29 -16.68
C GLU A 174 -6.46 5.74 -16.97
N GLN A 175 -5.97 4.80 -16.16
CA GLN A 175 -4.70 4.10 -16.41
C GLN A 175 -4.75 3.32 -17.73
N ASP A 176 -3.72 3.50 -18.54
CA ASP A 176 -3.55 2.79 -19.80
C ASP A 176 -3.09 1.35 -19.55
N ARG A 177 -4.04 0.41 -19.57
CA ARG A 177 -3.78 -1.01 -19.32
C ARG A 177 -2.88 -1.67 -20.35
N SER A 178 -2.70 -1.07 -21.53
CA SER A 178 -1.76 -1.62 -22.53
C SER A 178 -0.30 -1.50 -22.11
N LYS A 179 -0.02 -0.63 -21.13
CA LYS A 179 1.30 -0.42 -20.53
C LYS A 179 1.52 -1.26 -19.27
N TRP A 180 0.54 -2.08 -18.86
CA TRP A 180 0.71 -2.94 -17.70
C TRP A 180 1.62 -4.11 -18.03
N ASP A 181 2.58 -4.37 -17.13
CA ASP A 181 3.57 -5.41 -17.30
C ASP A 181 2.95 -6.80 -17.11
N VAL A 182 2.80 -7.52 -18.22
CA VAL A 182 2.19 -8.85 -18.27
C VAL A 182 3.06 -9.89 -17.54
N GLU A 183 4.38 -9.75 -17.53
CA GLU A 183 5.26 -10.68 -16.83
C GLU A 183 5.05 -10.56 -15.31
N LEU A 184 4.99 -9.33 -14.80
CA LEU A 184 4.70 -9.09 -13.39
C LEU A 184 3.27 -9.54 -13.01
N ILE A 185 2.28 -9.34 -13.89
CA ILE A 185 0.93 -9.90 -13.67
C ILE A 185 0.99 -11.43 -13.55
N ASN A 186 1.73 -12.11 -14.42
CA ASN A 186 1.87 -13.57 -14.37
C ASN A 186 2.58 -14.06 -13.10
N LYS A 187 3.63 -13.36 -12.65
CA LYS A 187 4.27 -13.62 -11.35
C LYS A 187 3.27 -13.44 -10.20
N GLY A 188 2.48 -12.36 -10.24
CA GLY A 188 1.42 -12.09 -9.29
C GLY A 188 0.41 -13.24 -9.21
N LEU A 189 -0.06 -13.73 -10.36
CA LEU A 189 -0.98 -14.87 -10.45
C LEU A 189 -0.37 -16.18 -9.93
N PHE A 190 0.91 -16.44 -10.23
CA PHE A 190 1.63 -17.60 -9.72
C PHE A 190 1.67 -17.60 -8.18
N HIS A 191 2.09 -16.48 -7.58
CA HIS A 191 2.16 -16.36 -6.13
C HIS A 191 0.76 -16.37 -5.50
N LEU A 192 -0.25 -15.75 -6.14
CA LEU A 192 -1.64 -15.81 -5.67
C LEU A 192 -2.15 -17.26 -5.61
N GLY A 193 -1.86 -18.05 -6.65
CA GLY A 193 -2.18 -19.49 -6.67
C GLY A 193 -1.53 -20.26 -5.53
N LYS A 194 -0.24 -20.02 -5.26
CA LYS A 194 0.49 -20.64 -4.13
C LYS A 194 -0.05 -20.21 -2.76
N SER A 195 -0.57 -19.00 -2.65
CA SER A 195 -1.16 -18.52 -1.39
C SER A 195 -2.51 -19.18 -1.07
N ALA A 196 -3.23 -19.66 -2.09
CA ALA A 196 -4.58 -20.20 -1.94
C ALA A 196 -4.65 -21.55 -1.19
N ASP A 197 -3.54 -22.30 -1.12
CA ASP A 197 -3.48 -23.61 -0.45
C ASP A 197 -3.48 -23.52 1.10
N GLY A 198 -3.42 -22.29 1.65
CA GLY A 198 -3.36 -22.04 3.08
C GLY A 198 -4.70 -22.06 3.80
N LYS A 199 -4.68 -22.35 5.11
CA LYS A 199 -5.88 -22.33 5.98
C LYS A 199 -6.31 -20.92 6.42
N ASN A 200 -5.37 -19.97 6.45
CA ASN A 200 -5.58 -18.64 7.00
C ASN A 200 -5.58 -17.61 5.88
N VAL A 201 -6.67 -16.87 5.75
CA VAL A 201 -6.78 -15.73 4.84
C VAL A 201 -6.31 -14.47 5.59
N THR A 202 -5.44 -13.68 4.96
CA THR A 202 -4.99 -12.38 5.48
C THR A 202 -5.43 -11.25 4.55
N ILE A 203 -5.25 -10.01 4.98
CA ILE A 203 -5.54 -8.82 4.16
C ILE A 203 -4.80 -8.88 2.81
N TYR A 204 -3.56 -9.38 2.78
CA TYR A 204 -2.76 -9.49 1.56
C TYR A 204 -3.37 -10.45 0.54
N HIS A 205 -4.04 -11.52 0.98
CA HIS A 205 -4.74 -12.44 0.08
C HIS A 205 -5.90 -11.74 -0.61
N LEU A 206 -6.63 -10.91 0.14
CA LEU A 206 -7.82 -10.22 -0.37
C LEU A 206 -7.44 -9.06 -1.27
N GLU A 207 -6.44 -8.26 -0.90
CA GLU A 207 -5.97 -7.16 -1.73
C GLU A 207 -5.28 -7.64 -3.00
N SER A 208 -4.49 -8.72 -2.93
CA SER A 208 -3.92 -9.34 -4.13
C SER A 208 -5.01 -9.93 -5.02
N ALA A 209 -6.03 -10.57 -4.46
CA ALA A 209 -7.16 -11.07 -5.24
C ALA A 209 -7.94 -9.93 -5.91
N ILE A 210 -8.22 -8.81 -5.21
CA ILE A 210 -8.87 -7.62 -5.79
C ILE A 210 -8.02 -7.06 -6.93
N SER A 211 -6.71 -6.94 -6.72
CA SER A 211 -5.76 -6.46 -7.72
C SER A 211 -5.72 -7.38 -8.94
N ALA A 212 -5.77 -8.71 -8.73
CA ALA A 212 -5.84 -9.69 -9.81
C ALA A 212 -7.10 -9.52 -10.66
N VAL A 213 -8.28 -9.29 -10.04
CA VAL A 213 -9.52 -9.03 -10.80
C VAL A 213 -9.36 -7.80 -11.69
N HIS A 214 -8.70 -6.75 -11.20
CA HIS A 214 -8.41 -5.58 -12.02
C HIS A 214 -7.42 -5.90 -13.15
N CYS A 215 -6.30 -6.58 -12.85
CA CYS A 215 -5.26 -6.93 -13.82
C CYS A 215 -5.77 -7.82 -14.96
N LEU A 216 -6.66 -8.77 -14.65
CA LEU A 216 -7.21 -9.72 -15.62
C LEU A 216 -8.31 -9.12 -16.52
N ALA A 217 -8.89 -7.98 -16.15
CA ALA A 217 -9.93 -7.36 -16.96
C ALA A 217 -9.34 -6.59 -18.15
N LYS A 218 -9.93 -6.74 -19.34
CA LYS A 218 -9.47 -6.05 -20.56
C LYS A 218 -9.64 -4.52 -20.50
N SER A 219 -10.57 -4.04 -19.69
CA SER A 219 -10.81 -2.62 -19.47
C SER A 219 -11.45 -2.38 -18.11
N TYR A 220 -11.42 -1.14 -17.62
CA TYR A 220 -12.09 -0.78 -16.37
C TYR A 220 -13.58 -1.15 -16.37
N LYS A 221 -14.28 -0.93 -17.50
CA LYS A 221 -15.71 -1.26 -17.66
C LYS A 221 -15.99 -2.77 -17.59
N GLN A 222 -15.04 -3.60 -18.01
CA GLN A 222 -15.17 -5.07 -18.00
C GLN A 222 -14.64 -5.71 -16.71
N THR A 223 -14.30 -4.91 -15.70
CA THR A 223 -13.92 -5.43 -14.38
C THR A 223 -15.10 -6.16 -13.75
N ASP A 224 -14.87 -7.35 -13.18
CA ASP A 224 -15.88 -8.07 -12.42
C ASP A 224 -16.09 -7.45 -11.04
N TRP A 225 -16.93 -6.42 -11.00
CA TRP A 225 -17.25 -5.69 -9.78
C TRP A 225 -18.00 -6.53 -8.74
N ASN A 226 -18.75 -7.56 -9.16
CA ASN A 226 -19.43 -8.46 -8.23
C ASN A 226 -18.41 -9.28 -7.45
N LYS A 227 -17.39 -9.81 -8.15
CA LYS A 227 -16.28 -10.52 -7.50
C LYS A 227 -15.51 -9.61 -6.55
N ILE A 228 -15.20 -8.38 -6.96
CA ILE A 228 -14.53 -7.40 -6.07
C ILE A 228 -15.40 -7.09 -4.85
N LEU A 229 -16.71 -6.94 -5.00
CA LEU A 229 -17.61 -6.71 -3.86
C LEU A 229 -17.58 -7.88 -2.87
N SER A 230 -17.60 -9.12 -3.37
CA SER A 230 -17.46 -10.31 -2.53
C SER A 230 -16.13 -10.34 -1.78
N LEU A 231 -15.03 -9.94 -2.43
CA LEU A 231 -13.71 -9.88 -1.80
C LEU A 231 -13.65 -8.83 -0.69
N TYR A 232 -14.24 -7.65 -0.89
CA TYR A 232 -14.34 -6.65 0.18
C TYR A 232 -15.25 -7.08 1.32
N ASN A 233 -16.32 -7.85 1.07
CA ASN A 233 -17.13 -8.42 2.15
C ASN A 233 -16.30 -9.36 3.02
N ASN A 234 -15.46 -10.20 2.40
CA ASN A 234 -14.51 -11.04 3.12
C ASN A 234 -13.45 -10.20 3.84
N TYR A 235 -13.01 -9.08 3.25
CA TYR A 235 -12.04 -8.17 3.88
C TYR A 235 -12.61 -7.60 5.18
N LEU A 236 -13.85 -7.11 5.15
CA LEU A 236 -14.50 -6.60 6.33
C LEU A 236 -14.73 -7.64 7.43
N SER A 237 -14.75 -8.95 7.10
CA SER A 237 -14.82 -10.00 8.12
C SER A 237 -13.50 -10.20 8.90
N ILE A 238 -12.39 -9.70 8.37
CA ILE A 238 -11.05 -9.80 8.96
C ILE A 238 -10.59 -8.45 9.52
N ASN A 239 -10.94 -7.36 8.84
CA ASN A 239 -10.54 -5.99 9.19
C ASN A 239 -11.74 -5.05 9.08
N GLU A 240 -12.29 -4.67 10.24
CA GLU A 240 -13.44 -3.76 10.36
C GLU A 240 -13.06 -2.28 10.27
N SER A 241 -12.15 -1.93 9.35
CA SER A 241 -11.67 -0.56 9.18
C SER A 241 -12.69 0.30 8.41
N PRO A 242 -13.00 1.53 8.88
CA PRO A 242 -13.86 2.44 8.14
C PRO A 242 -13.30 2.80 6.76
N TYR A 243 -11.97 2.75 6.58
CA TYR A 243 -11.32 2.95 5.29
C TYR A 243 -11.66 1.83 4.29
N VAL A 244 -11.68 0.58 4.75
CA VAL A 244 -12.09 -0.57 3.94
C VAL A 244 -13.58 -0.49 3.63
N GLU A 245 -14.41 -0.05 4.58
CA GLU A 245 -15.85 0.17 4.34
C GLU A 245 -16.09 1.28 3.29
N LEU A 246 -15.31 2.36 3.30
CA LEU A 246 -15.36 3.41 2.28
C LEU A 246 -14.98 2.89 0.90
N GLN A 247 -13.89 2.12 0.79
CA GLN A 247 -13.50 1.48 -0.47
C GLN A 247 -14.58 0.53 -0.98
N ARG A 248 -15.16 -0.29 -0.09
CA ARG A 248 -16.29 -1.17 -0.43
C ARG A 248 -17.51 -0.37 -0.89
N ALA A 249 -17.82 0.78 -0.29
CA ALA A 249 -18.93 1.62 -0.73
C ALA A 249 -18.73 2.14 -2.17
N GLY A 250 -17.49 2.48 -2.52
CA GLY A 250 -17.09 2.75 -3.90
C GLY A 250 -17.39 1.58 -4.84
N VAL A 251 -17.12 0.34 -4.42
CA VAL A 251 -17.44 -0.87 -5.21
C VAL A 251 -18.95 -1.13 -5.29
N VAL A 252 -19.69 -0.94 -4.20
CA VAL A 252 -21.17 -1.01 -4.20
C VAL A 252 -21.75 -0.07 -5.24
N SER A 253 -21.17 1.13 -5.41
CA SER A 253 -21.63 2.06 -6.45
C SER A 253 -21.50 1.51 -7.87
N LYS A 254 -20.52 0.64 -8.12
CA LYS A 254 -20.28 0.00 -9.42
C LYS A 254 -21.23 -1.16 -9.69
N VAL A 255 -21.63 -1.87 -8.63
CA VAL A 255 -22.53 -3.03 -8.74
C VAL A 255 -23.99 -2.62 -8.72
N ARG A 256 -24.35 -1.71 -7.80
CA ARG A 256 -25.75 -1.40 -7.45
C ARG A 256 -26.17 0.02 -7.83
N GLY A 257 -25.21 0.88 -8.21
CA GLY A 257 -25.47 2.27 -8.58
C GLY A 257 -25.05 3.27 -7.51
N ALA A 258 -24.89 4.52 -7.93
CA ALA A 258 -24.31 5.56 -7.11
C ALA A 258 -25.13 5.92 -5.85
N ARG A 259 -26.46 5.75 -5.87
CA ARG A 259 -27.30 6.01 -4.68
C ARG A 259 -27.00 5.03 -3.56
N GLU A 260 -26.89 3.75 -3.91
CA GLU A 260 -26.58 2.64 -3.02
C GLU A 260 -25.15 2.76 -2.47
N GLY A 261 -24.23 3.28 -3.28
CA GLY A 261 -22.90 3.68 -2.81
C GLY A 261 -22.96 4.77 -1.74
N ILE A 262 -23.76 5.82 -1.95
CA ILE A 262 -23.94 6.91 -0.96
C ILE A 262 -24.57 6.37 0.34
N GLU A 263 -25.61 5.54 0.25
CA GLU A 263 -26.22 4.93 1.43
C GLU A 263 -25.23 4.02 2.17
N SER A 264 -24.40 3.28 1.43
CA SER A 264 -23.32 2.49 2.05
C SER A 264 -22.26 3.34 2.74
N ILE A 265 -22.02 4.59 2.32
CA ILE A 265 -21.10 5.50 3.01
C ILE A 265 -21.74 6.01 4.31
N LYS A 266 -23.04 6.34 4.28
CA LYS A 266 -23.78 6.78 5.47
C LYS A 266 -23.83 5.71 6.57
N SER A 267 -23.76 4.44 6.19
CA SER A 267 -23.75 3.32 7.12
C SER A 267 -22.36 2.91 7.63
N ILE A 268 -21.29 3.64 7.28
CA ILE A 268 -19.93 3.28 7.70
C ILE A 268 -19.82 3.32 9.22
N ARG A 269 -19.34 2.23 9.82
CA ARG A 269 -19.05 2.18 11.27
C ARG A 269 -17.87 3.09 11.59
N ASN A 270 -17.94 3.79 12.72
CA ASN A 270 -16.89 4.73 13.14
C ASN A 270 -16.53 5.78 12.08
N ILE A 271 -17.53 6.28 11.32
CA ILE A 271 -17.33 7.29 10.27
C ILE A 271 -16.60 8.55 10.77
N ASN A 272 -16.65 8.83 12.08
CA ASN A 272 -15.87 9.89 12.74
C ASN A 272 -14.35 9.77 12.51
N GLN A 273 -13.82 8.60 12.17
CA GLN A 273 -12.40 8.43 11.81
C GLN A 273 -12.10 8.92 10.38
N LEU A 274 -13.12 9.21 9.57
CA LEU A 274 -13.00 9.65 8.18
C LEU A 274 -13.44 11.11 7.97
N ILE A 275 -13.99 11.79 8.98
CA ILE A 275 -14.60 13.12 8.80
C ILE A 275 -13.60 14.21 8.41
N ASP A 276 -12.32 14.02 8.72
CA ASP A 276 -11.23 14.92 8.31
C ASP A 276 -10.42 14.35 7.14
N ASN A 277 -10.91 13.28 6.51
CA ASN A 277 -10.23 12.64 5.39
C ASN A 277 -10.85 13.09 4.06
N HIS A 278 -10.06 13.76 3.22
CA HIS A 278 -10.49 14.22 1.89
C HIS A 278 -11.08 13.11 0.99
N LEU A 279 -10.65 11.85 1.12
CA LEU A 279 -11.13 10.73 0.31
C LEU A 279 -12.61 10.40 0.58
N LEU A 280 -13.11 10.60 1.80
CA LEU A 280 -14.53 10.47 2.12
C LEU A 280 -15.35 11.42 1.26
N TYR A 281 -14.96 12.69 1.27
CA TYR A 281 -15.68 13.74 0.57
C TYR A 281 -15.47 13.68 -0.94
N SER A 282 -14.29 13.31 -1.42
CA SER A 282 -14.02 13.04 -2.83
C SER A 282 -14.95 11.94 -3.36
N THR A 283 -15.09 10.84 -2.61
CA THR A 283 -15.98 9.73 -2.97
C THR A 283 -17.44 10.18 -3.00
N LEU A 284 -17.92 10.85 -1.95
CA LEU A 284 -19.28 11.40 -1.90
C LEU A 284 -19.54 12.42 -3.02
N GLY A 285 -18.57 13.27 -3.33
CA GLY A 285 -18.63 14.25 -4.42
C GLY A 285 -18.80 13.58 -5.77
N ASN A 286 -17.99 12.56 -6.06
CA ASN A 286 -18.07 11.78 -7.29
C ASN A 286 -19.40 11.03 -7.43
N LEU A 287 -19.89 10.40 -6.36
CA LEU A 287 -21.18 9.68 -6.41
C LEU A 287 -22.37 10.63 -6.61
N ASN A 288 -22.37 11.79 -5.93
CA ASN A 288 -23.41 12.80 -6.12
C ASN A 288 -23.38 13.39 -7.53
N LEU A 289 -22.18 13.56 -8.10
CA LEU A 289 -22.03 14.02 -9.49
C LEU A 289 -22.64 13.04 -10.50
N GLN A 290 -22.47 11.72 -10.28
CA GLN A 290 -23.02 10.67 -11.14
C GLN A 290 -24.56 10.64 -11.16
N ILE A 291 -25.21 11.02 -10.05
CA ILE A 291 -26.67 11.12 -9.96
C ILE A 291 -27.20 12.54 -10.22
N HIS A 292 -26.36 13.42 -10.78
CA HIS A 292 -26.68 14.81 -11.09
C HIS A 292 -27.10 15.66 -9.88
N ASN A 293 -26.75 15.25 -8.66
CA ASN A 293 -26.95 16.05 -7.45
C ASN A 293 -25.79 17.05 -7.30
N TYR A 294 -25.75 18.03 -8.19
CA TYR A 294 -24.62 18.97 -8.30
C TYR A 294 -24.42 19.84 -7.05
N ASN A 295 -25.48 20.14 -6.31
CA ASN A 295 -25.38 20.89 -5.05
C ASN A 295 -24.60 20.10 -3.99
N GLN A 296 -24.95 18.83 -3.79
CA GLN A 296 -24.25 17.99 -2.81
C GLN A 296 -22.85 17.59 -3.31
N ALA A 297 -22.68 17.38 -4.61
CA ALA A 297 -21.38 17.16 -5.21
C ALA A 297 -20.43 18.35 -4.95
N LEU A 298 -20.91 19.57 -5.17
CA LEU A 298 -20.15 20.80 -4.91
C LEU A 298 -19.68 20.88 -3.46
N LYS A 299 -20.60 20.77 -2.49
CA LYS A 299 -20.27 20.82 -1.06
C LYS A 299 -19.23 19.79 -0.67
N ASN A 300 -19.34 18.57 -1.18
CA ASN A 300 -18.39 17.51 -0.90
C ASN A 300 -17.02 17.78 -1.54
N TYR A 301 -16.95 18.25 -2.79
CA TYR A 301 -15.66 18.58 -3.39
C TYR A 301 -14.99 19.80 -2.73
N GLU A 302 -15.77 20.77 -2.22
CA GLU A 302 -15.23 21.87 -1.41
C GLU A 302 -14.61 21.37 -0.10
N LYS A 303 -15.28 20.43 0.60
CA LYS A 303 -14.68 19.76 1.77
C LYS A 303 -13.45 18.92 1.41
N ALA A 304 -13.49 18.19 0.30
CA ALA A 304 -12.33 17.42 -0.16
C ALA A 304 -11.12 18.34 -0.42
N TYR A 305 -11.36 19.52 -0.97
CA TYR A 305 -10.34 20.55 -1.15
C TYR A 305 -9.80 21.07 0.19
N GLU A 306 -10.67 21.33 1.15
CA GLU A 306 -10.32 21.83 2.49
C GLU A 306 -9.44 20.84 3.27
N TYR A 307 -9.80 19.55 3.26
CA TYR A 307 -9.10 18.49 3.99
C TYR A 307 -7.93 17.86 3.24
N SER A 308 -7.59 18.36 2.05
CA SER A 308 -6.42 17.88 1.31
C SER A 308 -5.17 18.63 1.77
N ASP A 309 -4.08 17.90 2.03
CA ASP A 309 -2.77 18.50 2.33
C ASP A 309 -1.86 18.58 1.10
N ILE A 310 -2.26 17.94 -0.01
CA ILE A 310 -1.45 17.85 -1.23
C ILE A 310 -2.03 18.75 -2.30
N ASP A 311 -1.18 19.57 -2.93
CA ASP A 311 -1.57 20.56 -3.95
C ASP A 311 -2.24 19.90 -5.17
N ILE A 312 -1.77 18.72 -5.55
CA ILE A 312 -2.29 17.97 -6.70
C ILE A 312 -3.75 17.55 -6.51
N ASP A 313 -4.08 17.13 -5.29
CA ASP A 313 -5.43 16.75 -4.91
C ASP A 313 -6.32 18.00 -4.84
N LYS A 314 -5.79 19.12 -4.33
CA LYS A 314 -6.50 20.41 -4.34
C LYS A 314 -6.82 20.87 -5.76
N GLU A 315 -5.89 20.76 -6.70
CA GLU A 315 -6.13 21.11 -8.09
C GLU A 315 -7.25 20.24 -8.70
N PHE A 316 -7.16 18.92 -8.51
CA PHE A 316 -8.20 18.00 -8.95
C PHE A 316 -9.59 18.35 -8.36
N TYR A 317 -9.68 18.57 -7.04
CA TYR A 317 -10.95 18.94 -6.41
C TYR A 317 -11.44 20.32 -6.88
N GLY A 318 -10.54 21.27 -7.08
CA GLY A 318 -10.84 22.59 -7.62
C GLY A 318 -11.50 22.53 -9.00
N GLU A 319 -10.99 21.67 -9.89
CA GLU A 319 -11.62 21.41 -11.20
C GLU A 319 -13.01 20.80 -11.05
N LYS A 320 -13.20 19.84 -10.15
CA LYS A 320 -14.53 19.25 -9.88
C LYS A 320 -15.51 20.29 -9.31
N VAL A 321 -15.06 21.21 -8.46
CA VAL A 321 -15.84 22.35 -7.96
C VAL A 321 -16.29 23.26 -9.11
N LYS A 322 -15.38 23.61 -10.04
CA LYS A 322 -15.70 24.42 -11.23
C LYS A 322 -16.78 23.74 -12.08
N ILE A 323 -16.64 22.44 -12.35
CA ILE A 323 -17.62 21.65 -13.11
C ILE A 323 -18.99 21.70 -12.43
N CYS A 324 -19.07 21.47 -11.12
CA CYS A 324 -20.35 21.50 -10.39
C CYS A 324 -21.01 22.89 -10.45
N ARG A 325 -20.23 23.97 -10.26
CA ARG A 325 -20.73 25.35 -10.36
C ARG A 325 -21.26 25.68 -11.76
N GLN A 326 -20.57 25.24 -12.81
CA GLN A 326 -21.02 25.44 -14.19
C GLN A 326 -22.35 24.72 -14.46
N ARG A 327 -22.50 23.47 -14.01
CA ARG A 327 -23.74 22.69 -14.16
C ARG A 327 -24.92 23.33 -13.43
N LEU A 328 -24.71 23.81 -12.20
CA LEU A 328 -25.72 24.53 -11.43
C LEU A 328 -26.17 25.83 -12.13
N LYS A 329 -25.22 26.61 -12.68
CA LYS A 329 -25.54 27.82 -13.47
C LYS A 329 -26.34 27.50 -14.74
N MET A 330 -26.07 26.37 -15.40
CA MET A 330 -26.86 25.95 -16.56
C MET A 330 -28.29 25.62 -16.14
N ILE A 331 -28.47 24.82 -15.07
CA ILE A 331 -29.80 24.43 -14.58
C ILE A 331 -30.64 25.65 -14.20
N SER A 332 -30.05 26.61 -13.47
CA SER A 332 -30.78 27.83 -13.10
C SER A 332 -31.22 28.61 -14.35
N ARG A 333 -30.34 28.81 -15.33
CA ARG A 333 -30.69 29.49 -16.60
C ARG A 333 -31.82 28.78 -17.36
N TYR A 334 -31.80 27.45 -17.43
CA TYR A 334 -32.87 26.67 -18.07
C TYR A 334 -34.21 26.78 -17.31
N GLN A 335 -34.19 26.73 -15.98
CA GLN A 335 -35.39 26.94 -15.17
C GLN A 335 -35.95 28.36 -15.36
N PHE A 336 -35.10 29.39 -15.41
CA PHE A 336 -35.53 30.76 -15.72
C PHE A 336 -36.14 30.91 -17.12
N HIS A 337 -35.61 30.22 -18.14
CA HIS A 337 -36.14 30.33 -19.52
C HIS A 337 -37.44 29.55 -19.76
N ASN A 338 -37.70 28.48 -19.00
CA ASN A 338 -38.94 27.68 -19.12
C ASN A 338 -40.05 28.11 -18.15
N SER A 339 -39.83 29.20 -17.40
CA SER A 339 -40.81 29.78 -16.46
C SER A 339 -41.56 30.98 -17.04
N PHE A 340 -41.37 31.26 -18.33
CA PHE A 340 -42.11 32.21 -19.16
C PHE A 340 -42.68 31.46 -20.36
#